data_AF-A0A2S8G7M9-F1
#
_entry.id   AF-A0A2S8G7M9-F1
#
_cell.length_a   1.000
_cell.length_b   1.000
_cell.length_c   1.000
_cell.angle_alpha   90.00
_cell.angle_beta   90.00
_cell.angle_gamma   90.00
#
_symmetry.space_group_name_H-M   'P 1'
#
loop_
_entity.id
_entity.type
_entity.pdbx_description
1 polymer ?
#
loop_
_entity_poly.entity_id
_entity_poly.type
_entity_poly.pdbx_seq_one_letter_code
_entity_poly.pdbx_strand_id
1 'polypeptide(L)'
;MWIAIAVCLVAEEPTKGKEKSPKEIVEAGVLQFYQRMASDDAQVREKELDTVIPDQKTLAALLGDDAPLIWSRFADLRKQIIAQSDRAKQEADHMGKIVSVEAVDIRHEEGFGKYDRMLEVIPQDIPVYRAKIQFAKSTGGASFYVVIDGHMKFVRGLDGMVKYIDEQKKSKP
;
A
#
# COMPACT_ATOMS: atom_id res chain seq x y z
N MET A 1 -62.75 21.74 2.59
CA MET A 1 -62.10 20.51 2.08
C MET A 1 -60.63 20.83 1.88
N TRP A 2 -59.78 20.01 2.48
CA TRP A 2 -58.31 20.16 2.63
C TRP A 2 -57.61 20.22 1.26
N ILE A 3 -56.44 20.84 1.11
CA ILE A 3 -55.15 20.16 1.27
C ILE A 3 -54.04 21.19 1.55
N ALA A 4 -53.28 20.93 2.60
CA ALA A 4 -52.03 21.61 2.95
C ALA A 4 -50.94 21.30 1.91
N ILE A 5 -50.32 22.33 1.35
CA ILE A 5 -49.07 22.20 0.59
C ILE A 5 -47.94 22.30 1.61
N ALA A 6 -47.64 21.17 2.25
CA ALA A 6 -46.37 20.99 2.93
C ALA A 6 -45.29 20.85 1.86
N VAL A 7 -44.53 21.92 1.63
CA VAL A 7 -43.28 21.89 0.87
C VAL A 7 -42.28 21.08 1.70
N CYS A 8 -42.27 19.77 1.51
CA CYS A 8 -41.12 18.95 1.89
C CYS A 8 -39.99 19.27 0.89
N LEU A 9 -39.15 20.23 1.27
CA LEU A 9 -37.75 20.24 0.86
C LEU A 9 -37.18 18.88 1.28
N VAL A 10 -37.16 17.93 0.35
CA VAL A 10 -36.25 16.80 0.45
C VAL A 10 -34.87 17.42 0.29
N ALA A 11 -34.21 17.67 1.42
CA ALA A 11 -32.78 17.82 1.43
C ALA A 11 -32.23 16.54 0.79
N GLU A 12 -31.73 16.63 -0.44
CA GLU A 12 -30.82 15.63 -0.97
C GLU A 12 -29.67 15.57 0.03
N GLU A 13 -29.70 14.54 0.88
CA GLU A 13 -28.54 14.19 1.69
C GLU A 13 -27.36 14.08 0.73
N PRO A 14 -26.21 14.72 1.02
CA PRO A 14 -25.04 14.56 0.19
C PRO A 14 -24.76 13.06 0.13
N THR A 15 -24.91 12.48 -1.06
CA THR A 15 -24.58 11.08 -1.33
C THR A 15 -23.19 10.84 -0.75
N LYS A 16 -23.13 10.15 0.40
CA LYS A 16 -21.88 9.65 0.97
C LYS A 16 -21.21 8.90 -0.17
N GLY A 17 -20.15 9.49 -0.72
CA GLY A 17 -19.39 8.86 -1.79
C GLY A 17 -19.08 7.44 -1.35
N LYS A 18 -19.40 6.45 -2.19
CA LYS A 18 -19.13 5.04 -1.91
C LYS A 18 -17.70 4.92 -1.37
N GLU A 19 -17.58 4.48 -0.12
CA GLU A 19 -16.29 4.18 0.47
C GLU A 19 -15.63 3.11 -0.41
N LYS A 20 -14.45 3.40 -0.95
CA LYS A 20 -13.75 2.49 -1.85
C LYS A 20 -13.36 1.25 -1.07
N SER A 21 -13.57 0.07 -1.66
CA SER A 21 -13.08 -1.18 -1.09
C SER A 21 -11.54 -1.17 -1.03
N PRO A 22 -10.92 -1.93 -0.10
CA PRO A 22 -9.46 -2.04 -0.04
C PRO A 22 -8.81 -2.45 -1.36
N LYS A 23 -9.46 -3.35 -2.11
CA LYS A 23 -9.02 -3.74 -3.45
C LYS A 23 -8.96 -2.55 -4.41
N GLU A 24 -10.04 -1.77 -4.49
CA GLU A 24 -10.10 -0.57 -5.33
C GLU A 24 -9.07 0.50 -4.90
N ILE A 25 -8.79 0.61 -3.59
CA ILE A 25 -7.75 1.50 -3.05
C ILE A 25 -6.38 1.07 -3.56
N VAL A 26 -6.05 -0.22 -3.53
CA VAL A 26 -4.76 -0.74 -4.02
C VAL A 26 -4.63 -0.56 -5.53
N GLU A 27 -5.64 -0.95 -6.31
CA GLU A 27 -5.58 -0.85 -7.77
C GLU A 27 -5.43 0.60 -8.23
N ALA A 28 -6.23 1.51 -7.68
CA ALA A 28 -6.11 2.94 -7.98
C ALA A 28 -4.80 3.53 -7.45
N GLY A 29 -4.36 3.12 -6.26
CA GLY A 29 -3.12 3.58 -5.64
C GLY A 29 -1.88 3.20 -6.44
N VAL A 30 -1.81 1.97 -6.98
CA VAL A 30 -0.72 1.53 -7.85
C VAL A 30 -0.69 2.35 -9.14
N LEU A 31 -1.84 2.55 -9.79
CA LEU A 31 -1.92 3.38 -11.00
C LEU A 31 -1.44 4.80 -10.75
N GLN A 32 -1.92 5.41 -9.66
CA GLN A 32 -1.51 6.75 -9.25
C GLN A 32 -0.02 6.82 -8.95
N PHE A 33 0.52 5.85 -8.22
CA PHE A 33 1.94 5.78 -7.88
C PHE A 33 2.80 5.84 -9.15
N TYR A 34 2.54 4.97 -10.12
CA TYR A 34 3.33 4.95 -11.35
C TYR A 34 3.13 6.20 -12.22
N GLN A 35 1.92 6.77 -12.25
CA GLN A 35 1.68 8.04 -12.94
C GLN A 35 2.48 9.18 -12.30
N ARG A 36 2.52 9.25 -10.96
CA ARG A 36 3.28 10.25 -10.21
C ARG A 36 4.78 10.03 -10.37
N MET A 37 5.23 8.79 -10.40
CA MET A 37 6.63 8.46 -10.64
C MET A 37 7.11 8.86 -12.04
N ALA A 38 6.23 8.84 -13.04
CA ALA A 38 6.54 9.29 -14.39
C ALA A 38 6.59 10.82 -14.56
N SER A 39 6.16 11.59 -13.54
CA SER A 39 6.26 13.07 -13.53
C SER A 39 7.69 13.53 -13.77
N ASP A 40 7.88 14.65 -14.46
CA ASP A 40 9.19 15.30 -14.62
C ASP A 40 9.60 16.10 -13.37
N ASP A 41 8.64 16.47 -12.52
CA ASP A 41 8.89 17.15 -11.24
C ASP A 41 9.38 16.17 -10.15
N ALA A 42 10.62 16.38 -9.67
CA ALA A 42 11.24 15.59 -8.61
C ALA A 42 10.50 15.66 -7.28
N GLN A 43 9.97 16.83 -6.90
CA GLN A 43 9.25 17.00 -5.64
C GLN A 43 7.96 16.18 -5.62
N VAL A 44 7.29 16.06 -6.77
CA VAL A 44 6.10 15.19 -6.92
C VAL A 44 6.47 13.73 -6.69
N ARG A 45 7.60 13.27 -7.26
CA ARG A 45 8.06 11.89 -7.10
C ARG A 45 8.49 11.58 -5.67
N GLU A 46 9.26 12.47 -5.04
CA GLU A 46 9.70 12.33 -3.65
C GLU A 46 8.51 12.28 -2.69
N LYS A 47 7.53 13.17 -2.87
CA LYS A 47 6.31 13.18 -2.05
C LYS A 47 5.50 11.90 -2.23
N GLU A 48 5.41 11.38 -3.45
CA GLU A 48 4.72 10.11 -3.69
C GLU A 48 5.44 8.97 -2.95
N LEU A 49 6.77 8.87 -3.08
CA LEU A 49 7.57 7.87 -2.36
C LEU A 49 7.41 8.00 -0.83
N ASP A 50 7.47 9.22 -0.30
CA ASP A 50 7.25 9.49 1.13
C ASP A 50 5.85 9.05 1.58
N THR A 51 4.84 9.22 0.74
CA THR A 51 3.46 8.84 1.02
C THR A 51 3.27 7.32 1.02
N VAL A 52 3.85 6.60 0.06
CA VAL A 52 3.60 5.15 -0.10
C VAL A 52 4.55 4.28 0.71
N ILE A 53 5.79 4.72 0.96
CA ILE A 53 6.77 3.94 1.71
C ILE A 53 6.41 4.00 3.22
N PRO A 54 6.36 2.85 3.91
CA PRO A 54 6.05 2.78 5.33
C PRO A 54 6.87 3.75 6.16
N ASP A 55 6.18 4.55 6.98
CA ASP A 55 6.81 5.29 8.06
C ASP A 55 6.73 4.50 9.37
N GLN A 56 7.21 5.08 10.46
CA GLN A 56 7.17 4.44 11.77
C GLN A 56 5.74 4.11 12.21
N LYS A 57 4.76 4.98 11.92
CA LYS A 57 3.35 4.75 12.26
C LYS A 57 2.80 3.53 11.50
N THR A 58 3.09 3.44 10.21
CA THR A 58 2.70 2.31 9.35
C THR A 58 3.29 1.01 9.88
N LEU A 59 4.57 0.99 10.25
CA LEU A 59 5.19 -0.20 10.82
C LEU A 59 4.58 -0.57 12.18
N ALA A 60 4.27 0.41 13.03
CA ALA A 60 3.60 0.17 14.31
C ALA A 60 2.21 -0.46 14.12
N ALA A 61 1.45 -0.01 13.10
CA ALA A 61 0.17 -0.63 12.77
C ALA A 61 0.33 -2.08 12.28
N LEU A 62 1.41 -2.40 11.55
CA LEU A 62 1.64 -3.74 10.99
C LEU A 62 2.24 -4.74 11.98
N LEU A 63 3.14 -4.27 12.86
CA LEU A 63 4.03 -5.14 13.65
C LEU A 63 3.91 -4.90 15.16
N GLY A 64 3.08 -3.95 15.59
CA GLY A 64 2.90 -3.61 17.00
C GLY A 64 4.21 -3.25 17.69
N ASP A 65 4.45 -3.90 18.83
CA ASP A 65 5.62 -3.67 19.68
C ASP A 65 6.96 -4.01 19.01
N ASP A 66 6.95 -4.77 17.91
CA ASP A 66 8.17 -5.10 17.16
C ASP A 66 8.57 -4.02 16.15
N ALA A 67 7.71 -3.04 15.89
CA ALA A 67 7.98 -1.99 14.91
C ALA A 67 9.28 -1.19 15.16
N PRO A 68 9.69 -0.84 16.41
CA PRO A 68 10.96 -0.16 16.67
C PRO A 68 12.18 -0.96 16.20
N LEU A 69 12.11 -2.30 16.27
CA LEU A 69 13.19 -3.18 15.86
C LEU A 69 13.43 -3.07 14.34
N ILE A 70 12.37 -2.99 13.54
CA ILE A 70 12.46 -2.78 12.09
C ILE A 70 12.81 -1.32 11.78
N TRP A 71 12.14 -0.37 12.42
CA TRP A 71 12.33 1.06 12.14
C TRP A 71 13.77 1.50 12.32
N SER A 72 14.46 1.01 13.36
CA SER A 72 15.88 1.31 13.62
C SER A 72 16.80 1.01 12.43
N ARG A 73 16.45 0.01 11.61
CA ARG A 73 17.20 -0.35 10.40
C ARG A 73 16.64 0.28 9.13
N PHE A 74 15.34 0.58 9.14
CA PHE A 74 14.63 1.05 7.95
C PHE A 74 14.64 2.57 7.79
N ALA A 75 14.76 3.35 8.87
CA ALA A 75 14.60 4.81 8.83
C ALA A 75 15.56 5.49 7.83
N ASP A 76 16.83 5.12 7.82
CA ASP A 76 17.80 5.70 6.89
C ASP A 76 17.66 5.12 5.48
N LEU A 77 17.32 3.84 5.36
CA LEU A 77 17.00 3.25 4.06
C LEU A 77 15.80 3.94 3.40
N ARG A 78 14.76 4.28 4.17
CA ARG A 78 13.59 5.03 3.70
C ARG A 78 14.01 6.37 3.09
N LYS A 79 14.85 7.14 3.78
CA LYS A 79 15.38 8.42 3.27
C LYS A 79 16.14 8.22 1.97
N GLN A 80 16.98 7.19 1.88
CA GLN A 80 17.74 6.87 0.68
C GLN A 80 16.82 6.48 -0.49
N ILE A 81 15.77 5.70 -0.24
CA ILE A 81 14.80 5.33 -1.29
C ILE A 81 14.10 6.58 -1.83
N ILE A 82 13.65 7.48 -0.95
CA ILE A 82 12.98 8.72 -1.36
C ILE A 82 13.93 9.60 -2.20
N ALA A 83 15.19 9.75 -1.76
CA ALA A 83 16.21 10.50 -2.49
C ALA A 83 16.57 9.88 -3.86
N GLN A 84 16.26 8.60 -4.07
CA GLN A 84 16.46 7.90 -5.35
C GLN A 84 15.23 7.97 -6.27
N SER A 85 14.40 9.00 -6.14
CA SER A 85 13.19 9.19 -6.93
C SER A 85 13.45 9.20 -8.45
N ASP A 86 14.58 9.73 -8.90
CA ASP A 86 15.01 9.73 -10.30
C ASP A 86 15.23 8.32 -10.84
N ARG A 87 15.85 7.45 -10.03
CA ARG A 87 16.04 6.04 -10.40
C ARG A 87 14.70 5.33 -10.52
N ALA A 88 13.78 5.59 -9.59
CA ALA A 88 12.43 5.04 -9.66
C ALA A 88 11.67 5.52 -10.91
N LYS A 89 11.87 6.77 -11.36
CA LYS A 89 11.35 7.25 -12.65
C LYS A 89 11.93 6.46 -13.82
N GLN A 90 13.25 6.29 -13.88
CA GLN A 90 13.91 5.55 -14.97
C GLN A 90 13.39 4.11 -15.07
N GLU A 91 13.20 3.45 -13.92
CA GLU A 91 12.62 2.10 -13.86
C GLU A 91 11.16 2.10 -14.37
N ALA A 92 10.34 3.08 -13.96
CA ALA A 92 8.97 3.23 -14.44
C ALA A 92 8.89 3.47 -15.96
N ASP A 93 9.72 4.37 -16.50
CA ASP A 93 9.80 4.68 -17.92
C ASP A 93 10.23 3.45 -18.76
N HIS A 94 11.15 2.65 -18.21
CA HIS A 94 11.64 1.43 -18.84
C HIS A 94 10.53 0.37 -18.98
N MET A 95 9.71 0.18 -17.94
CA MET A 95 8.58 -0.76 -17.97
C MET A 95 7.47 -0.33 -18.94
N GLY A 96 7.35 0.98 -19.18
CA GLY A 96 6.32 1.56 -20.05
C GLY A 96 4.98 1.74 -19.34
N LYS A 97 3.94 2.08 -20.11
CA LYS A 97 2.61 2.35 -19.54
C LYS A 97 2.03 1.11 -18.88
N ILE A 98 1.29 1.30 -17.78
CA ILE A 98 0.47 0.25 -17.18
C ILE A 98 -0.69 -0.06 -18.12
N VAL A 99 -0.89 -1.36 -18.37
CA VAL A 99 -2.01 -1.92 -19.14
C VAL A 99 -3.11 -2.37 -18.19
N SER A 100 -2.75 -3.04 -17.10
CA SER A 100 -3.69 -3.47 -16.07
C SER A 100 -3.03 -3.61 -14.70
N VAL A 101 -3.86 -3.46 -13.66
CA VAL A 101 -3.52 -3.77 -12.27
C VAL A 101 -4.61 -4.68 -11.74
N GLU A 102 -4.22 -5.78 -11.13
CA GLU A 102 -5.12 -6.66 -10.39
C GLU A 102 -4.59 -6.80 -8.96
N ALA A 103 -5.37 -6.35 -7.98
CA ALA A 103 -5.04 -6.56 -6.58
C ALA A 103 -5.62 -7.89 -6.10
N VAL A 104 -4.75 -8.73 -5.59
CA VAL A 104 -5.07 -10.08 -5.12
C VAL A 104 -4.87 -10.13 -3.61
N ASP A 105 -5.94 -10.48 -2.87
CA ASP A 105 -5.89 -10.63 -1.42
C ASP A 105 -5.16 -11.92 -1.06
N ILE A 106 -3.97 -11.78 -0.49
CA ILE A 106 -3.10 -12.93 -0.23
C ILE A 106 -3.61 -13.82 0.92
N ARG A 107 -4.56 -13.35 1.74
CA ARG A 107 -5.18 -14.18 2.78
C ARG A 107 -6.18 -15.19 2.21
N HIS A 108 -6.70 -14.92 1.01
CA HIS A 108 -7.72 -15.74 0.34
C HIS A 108 -7.16 -16.56 -0.83
N GLU A 109 -5.87 -16.47 -1.11
CA GLU A 109 -5.25 -17.21 -2.21
C GLU A 109 -4.59 -18.51 -1.75
N GLU A 110 -4.91 -19.59 -2.45
CA GLU A 110 -4.25 -20.87 -2.26
C GLU A 110 -2.79 -20.85 -2.80
N GLY A 111 -1.89 -21.62 -2.17
CA GLY A 111 -0.51 -21.77 -2.65
C GLY A 111 0.48 -20.69 -2.17
N PHE A 112 0.07 -19.82 -1.26
CA PHE A 112 0.93 -18.79 -0.66
C PHE A 112 1.52 -19.16 0.71
N GLY A 113 1.48 -20.43 1.11
CA GLY A 113 1.87 -20.93 2.45
C GLY A 113 3.25 -20.46 2.97
N LYS A 114 4.17 -20.06 2.08
CA LYS A 114 5.44 -19.42 2.47
C LYS A 114 5.27 -18.07 3.20
N TYR A 115 4.07 -17.48 3.18
CA TYR A 115 3.73 -16.21 3.82
C TYR A 115 2.83 -16.38 5.05
N ASP A 116 2.49 -17.61 5.47
CA ASP A 116 1.60 -17.86 6.60
C ASP A 116 2.07 -17.13 7.86
N ARG A 117 3.36 -17.29 8.18
CA ARG A 117 3.97 -16.61 9.33
C ARG A 117 3.86 -15.08 9.26
N MET A 118 4.01 -14.51 8.08
CA MET A 118 3.85 -13.06 7.87
C MET A 118 2.40 -12.64 8.11
N LEU A 119 1.44 -13.44 7.60
CA LEU A 119 0.01 -13.20 7.73
C LEU A 119 -0.52 -13.40 9.15
N GLU A 120 0.13 -14.23 9.96
CA GLU A 120 -0.16 -14.38 11.40
C GLU A 120 0.24 -13.14 12.20
N VAL A 121 1.36 -12.49 11.84
CA VAL A 121 1.88 -11.33 12.56
C VAL A 121 1.09 -10.07 12.22
N ILE A 122 0.71 -9.88 10.96
CA ILE A 122 -0.05 -8.71 10.53
C ILE A 122 -1.48 -8.82 11.08
N PRO A 123 -2.04 -7.75 11.70
CA PRO A 123 -3.43 -7.72 12.14
C PRO A 123 -4.43 -8.14 11.06
N GLN A 124 -5.49 -8.84 11.48
CA GLN A 124 -6.49 -9.43 10.55
C GLN A 124 -7.36 -8.37 9.87
N ASP A 125 -7.56 -7.22 10.52
CA ASP A 125 -8.30 -6.08 10.01
C ASP A 125 -7.52 -5.25 8.99
N ILE A 126 -6.19 -5.46 8.87
CA ILE A 126 -5.36 -4.83 7.84
C ILE A 126 -5.39 -5.69 6.56
N PRO A 127 -5.99 -5.20 5.47
CA PRO A 127 -6.01 -5.92 4.21
C PRO A 127 -4.60 -5.96 3.59
N VAL A 128 -4.17 -7.13 3.14
CA VAL A 128 -2.86 -7.33 2.51
C VAL A 128 -3.06 -7.86 1.10
N TYR A 129 -2.55 -7.12 0.13
CA TYR A 129 -2.70 -7.42 -1.29
C TYR A 129 -1.34 -7.59 -1.95
N ARG A 130 -1.32 -8.44 -2.98
CA ARG A 130 -0.27 -8.43 -3.99
C ARG A 130 -0.87 -7.86 -5.26
N ALA A 131 -0.22 -6.85 -5.86
CA ALA A 131 -0.62 -6.37 -7.17
C ALA A 131 0.07 -7.19 -8.25
N LYS A 132 -0.70 -7.74 -9.19
CA LYS A 132 -0.22 -8.19 -10.50
C LYS A 132 -0.32 -7.01 -11.45
N ILE A 133 0.82 -6.55 -11.96
CA ILE A 133 0.88 -5.34 -12.78
C ILE A 133 1.36 -5.73 -14.17
N GLN A 134 0.52 -5.51 -15.18
CA GLN A 134 0.92 -5.63 -16.56
C GLN A 134 1.38 -4.27 -17.07
N PHE A 135 2.63 -4.19 -17.52
CA PHE A 135 3.12 -3.04 -18.26
C PHE A 135 3.17 -3.37 -19.76
N ALA A 136 3.27 -2.33 -20.58
CA ALA A 136 3.35 -2.49 -22.03
C ALA A 136 4.64 -3.20 -22.49
N LYS A 137 5.74 -3.11 -21.72
CA LYS A 137 7.04 -3.70 -22.08
C LYS A 137 7.51 -4.80 -21.13
N SER A 138 6.78 -5.04 -20.04
CA SER A 138 7.16 -6.04 -19.03
C SER A 138 5.97 -6.44 -18.16
N THR A 139 6.15 -7.48 -17.36
CA THR A 139 5.27 -7.82 -16.25
C THR A 139 5.97 -7.47 -14.94
N GLY A 140 5.29 -6.76 -14.03
CA GLY A 140 5.78 -6.52 -12.68
C GLY A 140 4.94 -7.27 -11.65
N GLY A 141 5.58 -7.71 -10.56
CA GLY A 141 4.84 -8.22 -9.41
C GLY A 141 5.66 -9.09 -8.47
N ALA A 142 6.16 -8.51 -7.38
CA ALA A 142 6.56 -9.24 -6.17
C ALA A 142 6.57 -8.30 -4.95
N SER A 143 5.54 -7.49 -4.81
CA SER A 143 5.43 -6.43 -3.80
C SER A 143 4.12 -6.56 -3.05
N PHE A 144 4.15 -6.34 -1.74
CA PHE A 144 2.96 -6.32 -0.90
C PHE A 144 2.46 -4.89 -0.72
N TYR A 145 1.14 -4.75 -0.74
CA TYR A 145 0.42 -3.51 -0.55
C TYR A 145 -0.54 -3.72 0.61
N VAL A 146 -0.54 -2.79 1.56
CA VAL A 146 -1.48 -2.82 2.69
C VAL A 146 -2.36 -1.57 2.63
N VAL A 147 -3.57 -1.68 3.16
CA VAL A 147 -4.48 -0.53 3.28
C VAL A 147 -4.61 -0.17 4.75
N ILE A 148 -4.15 1.02 5.11
CA ILE A 148 -4.20 1.54 6.48
C ILE A 148 -4.78 2.95 6.41
N ASP A 149 -5.79 3.23 7.25
CA ASP A 149 -6.49 4.51 7.29
C ASP A 149 -7.03 4.95 5.90
N GLY A 150 -7.47 4.01 5.06
CA GLY A 150 -7.96 4.29 3.70
C GLY A 150 -6.86 4.59 2.66
N HIS A 151 -5.59 4.42 3.02
CA HIS A 151 -4.45 4.68 2.14
C HIS A 151 -3.67 3.41 1.84
N MET A 152 -3.27 3.27 0.58
CA MET A 152 -2.33 2.23 0.16
C MET A 152 -0.92 2.54 0.66
N LYS A 153 -0.24 1.54 1.23
CA LYS A 153 1.20 1.57 1.54
C LYS A 153 1.91 0.44 0.82
N PHE A 154 3.07 0.74 0.25
CA PHE A 154 3.91 -0.22 -0.44
C PHE A 154 4.96 -0.80 0.51
N VAL A 155 4.79 -2.05 0.93
CA VAL A 155 5.67 -2.72 1.89
C VAL A 155 6.56 -3.74 1.18
N ARG A 156 7.78 -3.32 0.86
CA ARG A 156 8.78 -4.22 0.28
C ARG A 156 9.39 -5.10 1.35
N GLY A 157 9.40 -6.42 1.13
CA GLY A 157 10.09 -7.38 1.99
C GLY A 157 9.44 -7.60 3.35
N LEU A 158 8.11 -7.46 3.43
CA LEU A 158 7.34 -7.66 4.67
C LEU A 158 7.57 -9.04 5.30
N ASP A 159 7.72 -10.10 4.49
CA ASP A 159 8.06 -11.43 4.96
C ASP A 159 9.48 -11.49 5.57
N GLY A 160 10.43 -10.74 4.99
CA GLY A 160 11.79 -10.60 5.50
C GLY A 160 11.85 -9.85 6.84
N MET A 161 10.99 -8.85 7.02
CA MET A 161 10.87 -8.13 8.30
C MET A 161 10.43 -9.08 9.41
N VAL A 162 9.41 -9.91 9.16
CA VAL A 162 8.91 -10.89 10.13
C VAL A 162 9.97 -11.95 10.47
N LYS A 163 10.67 -12.47 9.46
CA LYS A 163 11.79 -13.41 9.68
C LYS A 163 12.86 -12.81 10.58
N TYR A 164 13.26 -11.57 10.32
CA TYR A 164 14.25 -10.88 11.12
C TYR A 164 13.77 -10.69 12.58
N ILE A 165 12.50 -10.33 12.81
CA ILE A 165 11.93 -10.24 14.16
C ILE A 165 12.04 -11.58 14.89
N ASP A 166 11.62 -12.66 14.24
CA ASP A 166 11.67 -14.01 14.81
C ASP A 166 13.11 -14.42 15.16
N GLU A 167 14.09 -14.09 14.32
CA GLU A 167 15.53 -14.33 14.57
C GLU A 167 16.04 -13.55 15.79
N GLN A 168 15.68 -12.26 15.91
CA GLN A 168 16.11 -11.43 17.03
C GLN A 168 15.49 -11.87 18.35
N LYS A 169 14.23 -12.34 18.34
CA LYS A 169 13.55 -12.87 19.53
C LYS A 169 14.15 -14.21 19.98
N LYS A 170 14.48 -15.10 19.05
CA LYS A 170 15.16 -16.38 19.36
C LYS A 170 16.57 -16.20 19.91
N SER A 171 17.22 -15.08 19.58
CA SER A 171 18.59 -14.78 20.01
C SER A 171 18.67 -14.09 21.37
N LYS A 172 17.54 -13.72 21.97
CA LYS A 172 17.48 -13.17 23.34
C LYS A 172 17.22 -14.33 24.32
N PRO A 173 18.17 -14.64 25.22
CA PRO A 173 17.98 -15.65 26.26
C PRO A 173 16.92 -15.25 27.29
#